data_AF-A0A3L7XH34-F1
#
_entry.id   AF-A0A3L7XH34-F1
#
_cell.length_a   1.000
_cell.length_b   1.000
_cell.length_c   1.000
_cell.angle_alpha   90.00
_cell.angle_beta   90.00
_cell.angle_gamma   90.00
#
_symmetry.space_group_name_H-M   'P 1'
#
loop_
_entity.id
_entity.type
_entity.pdbx_description
1 polymer ?
#
loop_
_entity_poly.entity_id
_entity_poly.type
_entity_poly.pdbx_seq_one_letter_code
_entity_poly.pdbx_strand_id
1 'polypeptide(L)'
;TRALAPQFAALEIDKVVVKGKTEALHSFTLLGEPDIALTPEFKKLEEAHIEMLRLFRSQDWEGANAKITECRGLEPEGLCVEPGVGLGKLYDMYADRIVHYIEEPPGADWDGSYHAKEK
;
A
#
# COMPACT_ATOMS: atom_id res chain seq x y z
N THR A 1 -3.03 -1.05 17.69
CA THR A 1 -2.26 -0.82 16.45
C THR A 1 -1.71 -2.15 15.95
N ARG A 2 -1.22 -2.25 14.71
CA ARG A 2 -0.62 -3.49 14.13
C ARG A 2 0.33 -4.22 15.09
N ALA A 3 1.10 -3.46 15.89
CA ALA A 3 2.00 -3.99 16.92
C ALA A 3 1.33 -4.90 17.97
N LEU A 4 0.02 -4.76 18.21
CA LEU A 4 -0.74 -5.59 19.15
C LEU A 4 -1.34 -6.86 18.51
N ALA A 5 -1.23 -7.00 17.18
CA ALA A 5 -1.75 -8.12 16.41
C ALA A 5 -0.80 -8.52 15.25
N PRO A 6 0.49 -8.81 15.53
CA PRO A 6 1.48 -9.14 14.50
C PRO A 6 1.21 -10.46 13.80
N GLN A 7 0.45 -11.36 14.44
CA GLN A 7 0.18 -12.71 13.94
C GLN A 7 -0.80 -12.74 12.76
N PHE A 8 -1.61 -11.71 12.57
CA PHE A 8 -2.65 -11.69 11.53
C PHE A 8 -2.09 -11.28 10.17
N ALA A 9 -2.76 -11.67 9.09
CA ALA A 9 -2.42 -11.22 7.75
C ALA A 9 -2.89 -9.77 7.58
N ALA A 10 -1.98 -8.81 7.53
CA ALA A 10 -2.32 -7.40 7.38
C ALA A 10 -1.28 -6.64 6.55
N LEU A 11 -1.73 -5.72 5.70
CA LEU A 11 -0.88 -4.87 4.88
C LEU A 11 -1.07 -3.41 5.27
N GLU A 12 0.01 -2.62 5.20
CA GLU A 12 -0.07 -1.16 5.28
C GLU A 12 -0.83 -0.64 4.04
N ILE A 13 -1.73 0.33 4.21
CA ILE A 13 -2.53 0.87 3.10
C ILE A 13 -2.36 2.37 2.89
N ASP A 14 -1.95 3.10 3.93
CA ASP A 14 -1.64 4.52 3.79
C ASP A 14 -0.75 5.01 4.93
N LYS A 15 -0.03 6.10 4.67
CA LYS A 15 0.70 6.87 5.66
C LYS A 15 0.15 8.29 5.66
N VAL A 16 -0.57 8.64 6.71
CA VAL A 16 -1.22 9.95 6.83
C VAL A 16 -0.56 10.75 7.94
N VAL A 17 -0.21 12.00 7.64
CA VAL A 17 0.17 12.99 8.64
C VAL A 17 -1.05 13.84 8.96
N VAL A 18 -1.55 13.76 10.19
CA VAL A 18 -2.68 14.58 10.62
C VAL A 18 -2.20 15.98 10.98
N LYS A 19 -2.97 17.00 10.58
CA LYS A 19 -2.67 18.40 10.88
C LYS A 19 -2.49 18.60 12.39
N GLY A 20 -1.30 19.02 12.81
CA GLY A 20 -0.96 19.28 14.22
C GLY A 20 -0.20 18.16 14.94
N LYS A 21 0.15 17.04 14.27
CA LYS A 21 1.06 16.02 14.82
C LYS A 21 2.27 15.82 13.92
N THR A 22 3.45 15.64 14.53
CA THR A 22 4.70 15.33 13.84
C THR A 22 4.88 13.85 13.53
N GLU A 23 4.11 12.97 14.18
CA GLU A 23 4.19 11.53 13.97
C GLU A 23 3.23 11.09 12.85
N ALA A 24 3.78 10.43 11.84
CA ALA A 24 3.01 9.82 10.77
C ALA A 24 2.24 8.60 11.30
N LEU A 25 0.95 8.52 10.96
CA LEU A 25 0.12 7.37 11.31
C LEU A 25 0.03 6.41 10.11
N HIS A 26 0.48 5.17 10.34
CA HIS A 26 0.38 4.10 9.36
C HIS A 26 -0.97 3.38 9.53
N SER A 27 -1.79 3.39 8.49
CA SER A 27 -3.04 2.64 8.44
C SER A 27 -2.79 1.27 7.85
N PHE A 28 -3.47 0.24 8.38
CA PHE A 28 -3.34 -1.14 7.94
C PHE A 28 -4.70 -1.76 7.68
N THR A 29 -4.79 -2.64 6.70
CA THR A 29 -5.97 -3.48 6.45
C THR A 29 -5.72 -4.90 6.90
N LEU A 30 -6.75 -5.55 7.47
CA LEU A 30 -6.73 -6.96 7.86
C LEU A 30 -7.24 -7.80 6.69
N LEU A 31 -6.45 -8.78 6.27
CA LEU A 31 -6.71 -9.62 5.10
C LEU A 31 -6.95 -11.09 5.44
N GLY A 32 -6.71 -11.50 6.69
CA GLY A 32 -6.95 -12.86 7.10
C GLY A 32 -6.42 -13.20 8.49
N GLU A 33 -6.74 -14.42 8.90
CA GLU A 33 -6.31 -15.05 10.14
C GLU A 33 -4.82 -15.40 10.13
N PRO A 34 -4.22 -15.80 11.27
CA PRO A 34 -2.80 -16.11 11.35
C PRO A 34 -2.32 -17.20 10.40
N ASP A 35 -3.14 -18.18 10.09
CA ASP A 35 -2.78 -19.25 9.16
C ASP A 35 -2.57 -18.69 7.74
N ILE A 36 -3.37 -17.69 7.34
CA ILE A 36 -3.18 -16.97 6.07
C ILE A 36 -1.85 -16.22 6.06
N ALA A 37 -1.49 -15.58 7.18
CA ALA A 37 -0.24 -14.83 7.31
C ALA A 37 1.01 -15.71 7.13
N LEU A 38 0.88 -17.01 7.42
CA LEU A 38 1.99 -17.95 7.31
C LEU A 38 2.14 -18.53 5.90
N THR A 39 1.14 -18.37 5.03
CA THR A 39 1.17 -18.93 3.67
C THR A 39 2.29 -18.32 2.83
N PRO A 40 2.96 -19.12 1.97
CA PRO A 40 3.95 -18.59 1.03
C PRO A 40 3.38 -17.52 0.09
N GLU A 41 2.11 -17.65 -0.29
CA GLU A 41 1.40 -16.72 -1.18
C GLU A 41 1.26 -15.35 -0.52
N PHE A 42 0.76 -15.30 0.73
CA PHE A 42 0.63 -14.05 1.47
C PHE A 42 1.99 -13.39 1.73
N LYS A 43 3.02 -14.15 2.09
CA LYS A 43 4.36 -13.60 2.34
C LYS A 43 4.95 -12.94 1.10
N LYS A 44 4.79 -13.56 -0.08
CA LYS A 44 5.22 -12.96 -1.34
C LYS A 44 4.47 -11.66 -1.63
N LEU A 45 3.16 -11.64 -1.41
CA LEU A 45 2.35 -10.44 -1.55
C LEU A 45 2.80 -9.33 -0.57
N GLU A 46 3.04 -9.68 0.70
CA GLU A 46 3.51 -8.74 1.72
C GLU A 46 4.86 -8.12 1.33
N GLU A 47 5.83 -8.95 0.91
CA GLU A 47 7.14 -8.48 0.45
C GLU A 47 7.01 -7.55 -0.77
N ALA A 48 6.23 -7.93 -1.79
CA ALA A 48 6.01 -7.10 -2.97
C ALA A 48 5.31 -5.78 -2.63
N HIS A 49 4.35 -5.82 -1.69
CA HIS A 49 3.60 -4.64 -1.26
C HIS A 49 4.48 -3.65 -0.47
N ILE A 50 5.30 -4.15 0.45
CA ILE A 50 6.26 -3.33 1.22
C ILE A 50 7.22 -2.63 0.26
N GLU A 51 7.73 -3.36 -0.73
CA GLU A 51 8.65 -2.81 -1.72
C GLU A 51 7.98 -1.79 -2.64
N MET A 52 6.72 -2.01 -3.03
CA MET A 52 5.91 -1.02 -3.75
C MET A 52 5.84 0.32 -3.00
N LEU A 53 5.50 0.29 -1.70
CA LEU A 53 5.41 1.50 -0.88
C LEU A 53 6.77 2.18 -0.71
N ARG A 54 7.85 1.41 -0.60
CA ARG A 54 9.22 1.93 -0.51
C ARG A 54 9.58 2.71 -1.78
N LEU A 55 9.36 2.12 -2.95
CA LEU A 55 9.66 2.72 -4.26
C LEU A 55 8.80 3.95 -4.53
N PHE A 56 7.50 3.87 -4.20
CA PHE A 56 6.59 5.01 -4.30
C PHE A 56 7.09 6.19 -3.46
N ARG A 57 7.47 5.97 -2.21
CA ARG A 57 7.97 7.03 -1.31
C ARG A 57 9.34 7.58 -1.71
N SER A 58 10.17 6.78 -2.40
CA SER A 58 11.43 7.24 -2.98
C SER A 58 11.27 7.90 -4.35
N GLN A 59 10.05 8.10 -4.82
CA GLN A 59 9.73 8.66 -6.14
C GLN A 59 10.27 7.81 -7.32
N ASP A 60 10.49 6.52 -7.09
CA ASP A 60 10.81 5.56 -8.15
C ASP A 60 9.49 5.04 -8.75
N TRP A 61 8.92 5.83 -9.65
CA TRP A 61 7.62 5.60 -10.25
C TRP A 61 7.56 4.37 -11.14
N GLU A 62 8.64 4.09 -11.87
CA GLU A 62 8.75 2.90 -12.71
C GLU A 62 8.78 1.63 -11.85
N GLY A 63 9.66 1.62 -10.82
CA GLY A 63 9.74 0.52 -9.87
C GLY A 63 8.44 0.29 -9.11
N ALA A 64 7.79 1.37 -8.67
CA ALA A 64 6.50 1.29 -7.98
C ALA A 64 5.41 0.68 -8.87
N ASN A 65 5.30 1.09 -10.14
CA ASN A 65 4.33 0.52 -11.10
C ASN A 65 4.60 -0.96 -11.42
N ALA A 66 5.88 -1.34 -11.54
CA ALA A 66 6.24 -2.74 -11.70
C ALA A 66 5.77 -3.58 -10.51
N LYS A 67 6.00 -3.10 -9.28
CA LYS A 67 5.54 -3.77 -8.06
C LYS A 67 4.03 -3.78 -7.88
N ILE A 68 3.31 -2.74 -8.33
CA ILE A 68 1.84 -2.75 -8.40
C ILE A 68 1.35 -3.91 -9.26
N THR A 69 1.96 -4.10 -10.44
CA THR A 69 1.59 -5.18 -11.36
C THR A 69 1.88 -6.55 -10.75
N GLU A 70 3.04 -6.71 -10.10
CA GLU A 70 3.39 -7.94 -9.38
C GLU A 70 2.40 -8.25 -8.25
N CYS A 71 2.03 -7.26 -7.43
CA CYS A 71 1.07 -7.44 -6.35
C CYS A 71 -0.30 -7.91 -6.85
N ARG A 72 -0.79 -7.33 -7.96
CA ARG A 72 -2.06 -7.75 -8.57
C ARG A 72 -2.04 -9.21 -9.02
N GLY A 73 -0.88 -9.74 -9.45
CA GLY A 73 -0.71 -11.15 -9.81
C GLY A 73 -0.55 -12.09 -8.62
N LEU A 74 -0.29 -11.56 -7.43
CA LEU A 74 -0.07 -12.32 -6.19
C LEU A 74 -1.29 -12.33 -5.26
N GLU A 75 -2.38 -11.65 -5.62
CA GLU A 75 -3.61 -11.62 -4.81
C GLU A 75 -4.17 -13.06 -4.68
N PRO A 76 -4.20 -13.66 -3.48
CA PRO A 76 -4.69 -15.02 -3.29
C PRO A 76 -6.17 -15.12 -3.62
N GLU A 77 -6.58 -16.19 -4.30
CA GLU A 77 -8.00 -16.51 -4.50
C GLU A 77 -8.71 -16.60 -3.14
N GLY A 78 -9.81 -15.83 -2.99
CA GLY A 78 -10.63 -15.84 -1.78
C GLY A 78 -10.19 -14.88 -0.66
N LEU A 79 -9.14 -14.09 -0.84
CA LEU A 79 -8.74 -13.06 0.14
C LEU A 79 -9.75 -11.90 0.21
N CYS A 80 -10.47 -11.66 -0.88
CA CYS A 80 -11.46 -10.61 -1.02
C CYS A 80 -12.86 -11.23 -1.00
N VAL A 81 -13.65 -10.86 0.01
CA VAL A 81 -15.01 -11.39 0.24
C VAL A 81 -15.97 -10.96 -0.87
N GLU A 82 -15.65 -9.87 -1.56
CA GLU A 82 -16.44 -9.29 -2.64
C GLU A 82 -15.55 -9.01 -3.88
N PRO A 83 -15.94 -9.49 -5.08
CA PRO A 83 -15.24 -9.18 -6.32
C PRO A 83 -15.11 -7.65 -6.52
N GLY A 84 -13.88 -7.16 -6.67
CA GLY A 84 -13.62 -5.73 -6.84
C GLY A 84 -13.68 -4.88 -5.56
N VAL A 85 -13.78 -5.49 -4.38
CA VAL A 85 -13.56 -4.83 -3.07
C VAL A 85 -12.35 -5.51 -2.44
N GLY A 86 -11.17 -5.13 -2.90
CA GLY A 86 -9.91 -5.80 -2.58
C GLY A 86 -8.71 -4.91 -2.79
N LEU A 87 -7.52 -5.51 -2.74
CA LEU A 87 -6.26 -4.79 -2.91
C LEU A 87 -6.15 -4.17 -4.30
N GLY A 88 -6.88 -4.69 -5.31
CA GLY A 88 -6.99 -4.07 -6.64
C GLY A 88 -7.30 -2.57 -6.60
N LYS A 89 -8.31 -2.14 -5.83
CA LYS A 89 -8.66 -0.70 -5.70
C LYS A 89 -7.59 0.13 -5.04
N LEU A 90 -6.88 -0.46 -4.07
CA LEU A 90 -5.74 0.19 -3.43
C LEU A 90 -4.62 0.43 -4.46
N TYR A 91 -4.33 -0.57 -5.28
CA TYR A 91 -3.32 -0.47 -6.34
C TYR A 91 -3.72 0.48 -7.46
N ASP A 92 -5.01 0.55 -7.82
CA ASP A 92 -5.53 1.55 -8.76
C ASP A 92 -5.29 2.97 -8.22
N MET A 93 -5.62 3.20 -6.94
CA MET A 93 -5.38 4.49 -6.29
C MET A 93 -3.90 4.87 -6.30
N TYR A 94 -2.99 3.93 -6.00
CA TYR A 94 -1.55 4.21 -6.06
C TYR A 94 -1.05 4.49 -7.49
N ALA A 95 -1.56 3.76 -8.49
CA ALA A 95 -1.25 4.02 -9.89
C ALA A 95 -1.70 5.43 -10.33
N ASP A 96 -2.91 5.85 -9.96
CA ASP A 96 -3.42 7.20 -10.24
C ASP A 96 -2.57 8.28 -9.55
N ARG A 97 -2.15 8.05 -8.30
CA ARG A 97 -1.23 8.94 -7.58
C ARG A 97 0.12 9.06 -8.29
N ILE A 98 0.66 7.96 -8.82
CA ILE A 98 1.91 7.98 -9.59
C ILE A 98 1.76 8.84 -10.86
N VAL A 99 0.67 8.67 -11.62
CA VAL A 99 0.41 9.50 -12.82
C VAL A 99 0.38 10.98 -12.44
N HIS A 100 -0.32 11.33 -11.36
CA HIS A 100 -0.35 12.71 -10.86
C HIS A 100 1.05 13.22 -10.48
N TYR A 101 1.86 12.44 -9.77
CA TYR A 101 3.20 12.86 -9.33
C TYR A 101 4.26 12.85 -10.43
N ILE A 102 4.01 12.19 -11.56
CA ILE A 102 4.83 12.36 -12.77
C ILE A 102 4.59 13.76 -13.37
N GLU A 103 3.34 14.22 -13.39
CA GLU A 103 2.97 15.55 -13.91
C GLU A 103 3.30 16.68 -12.92
N GLU A 104 3.09 16.45 -11.62
CA GLU A 104 3.34 17.40 -10.53
C GLU A 104 4.22 16.74 -9.44
N PRO A 105 5.55 16.66 -9.63
CA PRO A 105 6.43 16.00 -8.67
C PRO A 105 6.40 16.66 -7.29
N PRO A 106 6.32 15.87 -6.19
CA PRO A 106 6.14 16.41 -4.84
C PRO A 106 7.42 17.03 -4.25
N GLY A 107 8.54 16.99 -4.98
CA GLY A 107 9.83 17.57 -4.56
C GLY A 107 10.64 16.65 -3.64
N ALA A 108 11.91 16.98 -3.43
CA ALA A 108 12.85 16.14 -2.67
C ALA A 108 12.54 16.02 -1.17
N ASP A 109 11.83 17.01 -0.60
CA ASP A 109 11.47 17.07 0.82
C ASP A 109 10.12 16.39 1.13
N TRP A 110 9.56 15.67 0.17
CA TRP A 110 8.28 14.99 0.35
C TRP A 110 8.38 13.86 1.38
N ASP A 111 7.44 13.83 2.32
CA ASP A 111 7.41 12.88 3.44
C ASP A 111 6.70 11.54 3.10
N GLY A 112 6.27 11.39 1.84
CA GLY A 112 5.56 10.21 1.34
C GLY A 112 4.06 10.20 1.64
N SER A 113 3.49 11.31 2.12
CA SER A 113 2.05 11.44 2.38
C SER A 113 1.29 11.97 1.16
N TYR A 114 0.09 11.43 0.91
CA TYR A 114 -0.78 11.94 -0.16
C TYR A 114 -1.69 13.06 0.36
N HIS A 115 -1.57 14.24 -0.22
CA HIS A 115 -2.49 15.35 0.00
C HIS A 115 -3.41 15.48 -1.21
N ALA A 116 -4.61 14.91 -1.13
CA ALA A 116 -5.64 15.19 -2.12
C ALA A 116 -5.93 16.70 -2.12
N LYS A 117 -5.66 17.39 -3.22
CA LYS A 117 -6.25 18.71 -3.47
C LYS A 117 -7.70 18.44 -3.87
N GLU A 118 -8.66 18.88 -3.05
CA GLU A 118 -10.09 18.75 -3.36
C GLU A 118 -10.40 19.36 -4.74
N LYS A 119 -11.37 18.78 -5.45
CA LYS A 119 -12.08 19.43 -6.56
C LYS A 119 -13.27 20.20 -6.02
#